data_AF-A0AAD9V579-F1
#
_entry.id   AF-A0AAD9V579-F1
#
_cell.length_a   1.000
_cell.length_b   1.000
_cell.length_c   1.000
_cell.angle_alpha   90.00
_cell.angle_beta   90.00
_cell.angle_gamma   90.00
#
_symmetry.space_group_name_H-M   'P 1'
#
loop_
_entity.id
_entity.type
_entity.pdbx_description
1 polymer ?
#
loop_
_entity_poly.entity_id
_entity_poly.type
_entity_poly.pdbx_seq_one_letter_code
_entity_poly.pdbx_strand_id
1 'polypeptide(L)'
;MEISESSATADGISESTPGNSESKPLQRIDEEQISNTDDPEPRKSKRLHTYTEKGLQYKLSQKEKDYIRAKKELKGNIDSVSMIWTDLSHSDTLRKERAVIEELRKNLDEGHSEFVMLLQHDEARDVITEAGYLCKQAVELRSKISERIFELEREEMRSRRSEKSQSS
;
A
#
# COMPACT_ATOMS: atom_id res chain seq x y z
N MET A 1 -61.50 -9.88 23.08
CA MET A 1 -61.11 -10.75 24.21
C MET A 1 -61.53 -12.15 23.85
N GLU A 2 -60.58 -13.04 23.61
CA GLU A 2 -60.72 -14.47 23.90
C GLU A 2 -59.39 -14.94 24.48
N ILE A 3 -59.43 -16.01 25.28
CA ILE A 3 -58.30 -16.53 26.03
C ILE A 3 -58.25 -18.04 25.74
N SER A 4 -57.08 -18.60 25.50
CA SER A 4 -56.85 -20.04 25.47
C SER A 4 -55.42 -20.32 25.91
N GLU A 5 -55.25 -21.42 26.62
CA GLU A 5 -54.21 -21.53 27.65
C GLU A 5 -53.03 -22.42 27.23
N SER A 6 -51.89 -22.21 27.89
CA SER A 6 -50.69 -23.04 27.75
C SER A 6 -50.90 -24.44 28.32
N SER A 7 -50.14 -25.42 27.83
CA SER A 7 -49.89 -26.67 28.57
C SER A 7 -48.43 -27.11 28.45
N ALA A 8 -47.95 -27.81 29.47
CA ALA A 8 -46.61 -28.41 29.55
C ALA A 8 -46.62 -29.86 28.97
N THR A 9 -45.54 -30.64 28.89
CA THR A 9 -44.13 -30.50 29.34
C THR A 9 -43.22 -31.01 28.19
N ALA A 10 -41.99 -31.56 28.28
CA ALA A 10 -41.12 -32.08 29.34
C ALA A 10 -39.62 -31.88 28.99
N ASP A 11 -38.73 -32.35 29.85
CA ASP A 11 -37.27 -32.25 29.74
C ASP A 11 -36.63 -33.00 28.57
N GLY A 12 -35.44 -32.55 28.18
CA GLY A 12 -34.59 -33.15 27.14
C GLY A 12 -33.11 -32.82 27.33
N ILE A 13 -32.62 -32.90 28.58
CA ILE A 13 -31.20 -32.61 28.90
C ILE A 13 -30.30 -33.68 28.27
N SER A 14 -29.22 -33.26 27.61
CA SER A 14 -28.11 -34.15 27.23
C SER A 14 -26.80 -33.37 27.26
N GLU A 15 -25.86 -33.89 28.03
CA GLU A 15 -24.58 -33.27 28.39
C GLU A 15 -23.41 -34.06 27.78
N SER A 16 -22.22 -33.45 27.72
CA SER A 16 -20.95 -34.02 27.22
C SER A 16 -20.86 -34.08 25.67
N THR A 17 -19.71 -33.91 25.02
CA THR A 17 -18.31 -33.81 25.49
C THR A 17 -17.56 -32.78 24.63
N PRO A 18 -16.61 -31.98 25.16
CA PRO A 18 -15.83 -31.04 24.34
C PRO A 18 -14.93 -31.77 23.31
N GLY A 19 -15.20 -31.52 22.03
CA GLY A 19 -14.36 -32.01 20.93
C GLY A 19 -13.05 -31.22 20.85
N ASN A 20 -11.93 -31.86 21.19
CA ASN A 20 -10.59 -31.29 21.11
C ASN A 20 -10.25 -30.93 19.65
N SER A 21 -10.42 -29.65 19.29
CA SER A 21 -10.06 -29.13 17.99
C SER A 21 -8.56 -28.91 17.94
N GLU A 22 -7.81 -29.93 17.52
CA GLU A 22 -6.38 -29.80 17.23
C GLU A 22 -6.19 -28.81 16.08
N SER A 23 -5.80 -27.57 16.42
CA SER A 23 -5.46 -26.52 15.47
C SER A 23 -4.22 -26.90 14.65
N LYS A 24 -4.45 -27.63 13.55
CA LYS A 24 -3.41 -27.93 12.55
C LYS A 24 -2.81 -26.60 12.07
N PRO A 25 -1.48 -26.42 12.13
CA PRO A 25 -0.86 -25.20 11.63
C PRO A 25 -1.13 -25.07 10.13
N LEU A 26 -1.58 -23.89 9.71
CA LEU A 26 -1.80 -23.58 8.30
C LEU A 26 -0.46 -23.58 7.53
N GLN A 27 -0.57 -23.69 6.21
CA GLN A 27 0.51 -24.16 5.34
C GLN A 27 1.71 -23.20 5.27
N ARG A 28 2.86 -23.74 4.87
CA ARG A 28 4.08 -22.95 4.63
C ARG A 28 3.86 -21.94 3.51
N ILE A 29 4.52 -20.80 3.65
CA ILE A 29 4.98 -20.01 2.51
C ILE A 29 6.43 -20.44 2.29
N ASP A 30 6.68 -21.20 1.22
CA ASP A 30 8.03 -21.70 0.92
C ASP A 30 8.84 -20.61 0.18
N GLU A 31 9.78 -19.97 0.89
CA GLU A 31 10.74 -19.01 0.33
C GLU A 31 11.82 -19.75 -0.50
N GLU A 32 11.49 -20.25 -1.68
CA GLU A 32 12.49 -20.79 -2.61
C GLU A 32 13.33 -19.65 -3.24
N GLN A 33 14.52 -19.42 -2.69
CA GLN A 33 15.64 -18.87 -3.45
C GLN A 33 16.85 -19.81 -3.46
N ILE A 34 17.38 -20.01 -4.66
CA ILE A 34 18.40 -21.00 -4.99
C ILE A 34 19.79 -20.41 -4.78
N SER A 35 20.65 -21.09 -4.00
CA SER A 35 22.10 -20.99 -4.15
C SER A 35 22.80 -22.18 -3.49
N ASN A 36 23.39 -23.06 -4.31
CA ASN A 36 24.21 -24.18 -3.86
C ASN A 36 25.70 -23.85 -4.04
N THR A 37 26.38 -23.46 -2.96
CA THR A 37 27.84 -23.50 -2.85
C THR A 37 28.23 -23.80 -1.40
N ASP A 38 29.18 -24.73 -1.20
CA ASP A 38 29.55 -25.24 0.12
C ASP A 38 30.23 -24.22 1.04
N ASP A 39 29.80 -24.18 2.30
CA ASP A 39 30.45 -23.50 3.42
C ASP A 39 29.99 -24.13 4.76
N PRO A 40 30.83 -24.93 5.45
CA PRO A 40 30.41 -25.80 6.56
C PRO A 40 30.38 -25.11 7.94
N GLU A 41 29.95 -23.84 8.03
CA GLU A 41 29.57 -23.27 9.32
C GLU A 41 28.16 -23.70 9.75
N PRO A 42 27.91 -23.99 11.04
CA PRO A 42 26.56 -24.16 11.58
C PRO A 42 25.87 -22.79 11.68
N ARG A 43 25.52 -22.22 10.52
CA ARG A 43 24.74 -20.99 10.39
C ARG A 43 23.49 -21.14 11.25
N LYS A 44 23.43 -20.42 12.37
CA LYS A 44 22.29 -20.42 13.29
C LYS A 44 21.04 -20.04 12.49
N SER A 45 20.24 -21.04 12.13
CA SER A 45 19.03 -20.86 11.34
C SER A 45 18.21 -19.75 11.99
N LYS A 46 18.02 -18.62 11.28
CA LYS A 46 17.21 -17.50 11.77
C LYS A 46 15.86 -18.11 12.18
N ARG A 47 15.57 -18.17 13.48
CA ARG A 47 14.35 -18.82 13.98
C ARG A 47 13.17 -18.14 13.29
N LEU A 48 12.45 -18.89 12.46
CA LEU A 48 11.27 -18.38 11.77
C LEU A 48 10.35 -17.78 12.83
N HIS A 49 10.07 -16.49 12.74
CA HIS A 49 9.25 -15.79 13.72
C HIS A 49 7.78 -16.02 13.40
N THR A 50 7.32 -17.24 13.61
CA THR A 50 5.91 -17.61 13.53
C THR A 50 5.14 -16.86 14.61
N TYR A 51 4.36 -15.86 14.21
CA TYR A 51 3.40 -15.21 15.09
C TYR A 51 2.36 -16.23 15.57
N THR A 52 1.85 -16.04 16.79
CA THR A 52 0.55 -16.63 17.15
C THR A 52 -0.55 -16.00 16.30
N GLU A 53 -1.68 -16.66 16.12
CA GLU A 53 -2.81 -16.15 15.34
C GLU A 53 -3.23 -14.72 15.77
N LYS A 54 -3.29 -14.47 17.08
CA LYS A 54 -3.55 -13.12 17.65
C LYS A 54 -2.44 -12.11 17.31
N GLY A 55 -1.18 -12.55 17.26
CA GLY A 55 -0.04 -11.72 16.85
C GLY A 55 -0.06 -11.39 15.35
N LEU A 56 -0.48 -12.34 14.50
CA LEU A 56 -0.67 -12.12 13.07
C LEU A 56 -1.80 -11.11 12.82
N GLN A 57 -2.96 -11.30 13.46
CA GLN A 57 -4.09 -10.38 13.38
C GLN A 57 -3.74 -8.95 13.85
N TYR A 58 -2.97 -8.82 14.94
CA TYR A 58 -2.45 -7.53 15.40
C TYR A 58 -1.53 -6.87 14.35
N LYS A 59 -0.58 -7.63 13.78
CA LYS A 59 0.35 -7.11 12.76
C LYS A 59 -0.38 -6.72 11.47
N LEU A 60 -1.35 -7.55 11.04
CA LEU A 60 -2.18 -7.31 9.86
C LEU A 60 -2.94 -5.98 10.01
N SER A 61 -3.68 -5.80 11.11
CA SER A 61 -4.42 -4.55 11.37
C SER A 61 -3.51 -3.33 11.59
N GLN A 62 -2.22 -3.50 11.90
CA GLN A 62 -1.27 -2.40 11.90
C GLN A 62 -0.85 -2.03 10.47
N LYS A 63 -0.42 -3.01 9.66
CA LYS A 63 0.03 -2.77 8.28
C LYS A 63 -1.10 -2.33 7.35
N GLU A 64 -2.32 -2.79 7.58
CA GLU A 64 -3.53 -2.28 6.94
C GLU A 64 -3.67 -0.76 7.13
N LYS A 65 -3.54 -0.25 8.37
CA LYS A 65 -3.66 1.19 8.68
C LYS A 65 -2.56 2.01 8.05
N ASP A 66 -1.35 1.48 7.99
CA ASP A 66 -0.20 2.16 7.40
C ASP A 66 -0.31 2.20 5.86
N TYR A 67 -0.74 1.11 5.23
CA TYR A 67 -1.10 1.06 3.81
C TYR A 67 -2.25 2.03 3.46
N ILE A 68 -3.36 2.00 4.21
CA ILE A 68 -4.52 2.89 3.99
C ILE A 68 -4.10 4.37 4.11
N ARG A 69 -3.18 4.68 5.03
CA ARG A 69 -2.65 6.04 5.20
C ARG A 69 -1.81 6.47 3.99
N ALA A 70 -0.78 5.70 3.62
CA ALA A 70 0.08 6.01 2.48
C ALA A 70 -0.73 6.12 1.16
N LYS A 71 -1.69 5.22 0.96
CA LYS A 71 -2.65 5.23 -0.15
C LYS A 71 -3.47 6.53 -0.18
N LYS A 72 -3.99 6.97 0.96
CA LYS A 72 -4.78 8.21 1.08
C LYS A 72 -3.92 9.45 0.84
N GLU A 73 -2.70 9.48 1.37
CA GLU A 73 -1.76 10.60 1.22
C GLU A 73 -1.30 10.74 -0.23
N LEU A 74 -0.87 9.65 -0.88
CA LEU A 74 -0.53 9.65 -2.31
C LEU A 74 -1.71 10.08 -3.17
N LYS A 75 -2.90 9.49 -2.98
CA LYS A 75 -4.09 9.86 -3.76
C LYS A 75 -4.44 11.35 -3.56
N GLY A 76 -4.46 11.84 -2.33
CA GLY A 76 -4.78 13.24 -2.04
C GLY A 76 -3.78 14.22 -2.69
N ASN A 77 -2.50 13.86 -2.77
CA ASN A 77 -1.50 14.66 -3.47
C ASN A 77 -1.64 14.55 -5.00
N ILE A 78 -1.91 13.36 -5.57
CA ILE A 78 -2.22 13.19 -7.00
C ILE A 78 -3.43 14.04 -7.39
N ASP A 79 -4.54 13.94 -6.66
CA ASP A 79 -5.78 14.68 -6.92
C ASP A 79 -5.52 16.20 -6.85
N SER A 80 -4.85 16.67 -5.79
CA SER A 80 -4.51 18.08 -5.59
C SER A 80 -3.58 18.65 -6.68
N VAL A 81 -2.45 17.98 -6.95
CA VAL A 81 -1.47 18.46 -7.93
C VAL A 81 -2.01 18.38 -9.36
N SER A 82 -2.84 17.36 -9.67
CA SER A 82 -3.50 17.23 -10.98
C SER A 82 -4.41 18.42 -11.31
N MET A 83 -4.94 19.11 -10.30
CA MET A 83 -5.78 20.31 -10.49
C MET A 83 -4.99 21.60 -10.75
N ILE A 84 -3.71 21.69 -10.37
CA ILE A 84 -2.97 22.97 -10.33
C ILE A 84 -1.66 23.01 -11.14
N TRP A 85 -1.11 21.86 -11.57
CA TRP A 85 0.24 21.80 -12.17
C TRP A 85 0.41 22.60 -13.46
N THR A 86 -0.66 22.89 -14.20
CA THR A 86 -0.63 23.76 -15.40
C THR A 86 -0.35 25.22 -15.05
N ASP A 87 -0.89 25.65 -13.92
CA ASP A 87 -1.02 27.04 -13.48
C ASP A 87 0.20 27.48 -12.64
N LEU A 88 0.98 26.50 -12.15
CA LEU A 88 2.28 26.70 -11.51
C LEU A 88 3.30 27.24 -12.51
N SER A 89 3.45 28.56 -12.55
CA SER A 89 4.41 29.28 -13.42
C SER A 89 5.88 29.11 -13.02
N HIS A 90 6.18 28.50 -11.87
CA HIS A 90 7.52 28.38 -11.32
C HIS A 90 8.02 26.93 -11.38
N SER A 91 9.09 26.69 -12.14
CA SER A 91 9.74 25.38 -12.30
C SER A 91 10.15 24.75 -10.97
N ASP A 92 10.57 25.55 -9.99
CA ASP A 92 11.03 25.05 -8.69
C ASP A 92 9.89 24.67 -7.74
N THR A 93 8.68 25.19 -7.94
CA THR A 93 7.47 24.69 -7.26
C THR A 93 7.07 23.35 -7.87
N LEU A 94 7.04 23.25 -9.20
CA LEU A 94 6.81 21.99 -9.92
C LEU A 94 7.83 20.90 -9.54
N ARG A 95 9.11 21.25 -9.33
CA ARG A 95 10.14 20.33 -8.83
C ARG A 95 9.82 19.76 -7.45
N LYS A 96 9.24 20.57 -6.54
CA LYS A 96 8.85 20.14 -5.20
C LYS A 96 7.67 19.17 -5.26
N GLU A 97 6.59 19.54 -5.97
CA GLU A 97 5.44 18.64 -6.14
C GLU A 97 5.87 17.31 -6.79
N ARG A 98 6.74 17.35 -7.81
CA ARG A 98 7.30 16.15 -8.44
C ARG A 98 8.08 15.26 -7.47
N ALA A 99 8.76 15.84 -6.49
CA ALA A 99 9.49 15.09 -5.46
C ALA A 99 8.53 14.49 -4.43
N VAL A 100 7.53 15.25 -3.97
CA VAL A 100 6.50 14.79 -3.01
C VAL A 100 5.68 13.63 -3.59
N ILE A 101 5.27 13.69 -4.86
CA ILE A 101 4.59 12.58 -5.55
C ILE A 101 5.46 11.32 -5.53
N GLU A 102 6.77 11.45 -5.79
CA GLU A 102 7.70 10.31 -5.84
C GLU A 102 8.05 9.74 -4.46
N GLU A 103 8.03 10.57 -3.41
CA GLU A 103 8.17 10.15 -2.02
C GLU A 103 6.94 9.39 -1.55
N LEU A 104 5.74 9.96 -1.71
CA LEU A 104 4.48 9.32 -1.37
C LEU A 104 4.24 8.01 -2.16
N ARG A 105 4.73 7.94 -3.41
CA ARG A 105 4.70 6.71 -4.22
C ARG A 105 5.54 5.59 -3.59
N LYS A 106 6.74 5.91 -3.09
CA LYS A 106 7.61 4.94 -2.39
C LYS A 106 7.02 4.51 -1.05
N ASN A 107 6.44 5.44 -0.30
CA ASN A 107 5.78 5.15 0.97
C ASN A 107 4.58 4.20 0.76
N LEU A 108 3.85 4.34 -0.35
CA LEU A 108 2.84 3.37 -0.76
C LEU A 108 3.45 2.03 -1.19
N ASP A 109 4.48 2.02 -2.06
CA ASP A 109 5.14 0.79 -2.52
C ASP A 109 5.67 -0.05 -1.32
N GLU A 110 6.25 0.59 -0.29
CA GLU A 110 6.75 -0.05 0.94
C GLU A 110 5.61 -0.61 1.81
N GLY A 111 4.63 0.23 2.19
CA GLY A 111 3.50 -0.19 3.02
C GLY A 111 2.61 -1.24 2.35
N HIS A 112 2.49 -1.18 1.03
CA HIS A 112 1.87 -2.21 0.20
C HIS A 112 2.62 -3.54 0.31
N SER A 113 3.95 -3.54 0.13
CA SER A 113 4.76 -4.76 0.21
C SER A 113 4.63 -5.44 1.57
N GLU A 114 4.72 -4.68 2.66
CA GLU A 114 4.60 -5.22 4.03
C GLU A 114 3.19 -5.74 4.36
N PHE A 115 2.14 -5.14 3.77
CA PHE A 115 0.75 -5.56 3.99
C PHE A 115 0.39 -6.80 3.18
N VAL A 116 0.77 -6.84 1.89
CA VAL A 116 0.52 -7.97 0.99
C VAL A 116 1.17 -9.28 1.48
N MET A 117 2.34 -9.20 2.12
CA MET A 117 2.98 -10.37 2.77
C MET A 117 2.18 -11.00 3.93
N LEU A 118 1.06 -10.39 4.36
CA LEU A 118 0.22 -10.86 5.47
C LEU A 118 -1.21 -11.24 5.03
N LEU A 119 -1.56 -11.03 3.76
CA LEU A 119 -2.90 -11.25 3.20
C LEU A 119 -3.05 -12.63 2.55
N GLN A 120 -4.29 -13.09 2.40
CA GLN A 120 -4.61 -14.26 1.58
C GLN A 120 -4.58 -13.90 0.08
N HIS A 121 -4.47 -14.91 -0.78
CA HIS A 121 -4.16 -14.73 -2.20
C HIS A 121 -5.16 -13.89 -3.01
N ASP A 122 -6.45 -13.91 -2.64
CA ASP A 122 -7.49 -13.10 -3.29
C ASP A 122 -7.55 -11.69 -2.69
N GLU A 123 -7.45 -11.54 -1.36
CA GLU A 123 -7.37 -10.23 -0.67
C GLU A 123 -6.17 -9.41 -1.17
N ALA A 124 -5.03 -10.07 -1.36
CA ALA A 124 -3.82 -9.48 -1.93
C ALA A 124 -4.03 -8.98 -3.36
N ARG A 125 -4.86 -9.64 -4.18
CA ARG A 125 -5.05 -9.30 -5.60
C ARG A 125 -5.67 -7.91 -5.77
N ASP A 126 -6.67 -7.59 -4.97
CA ASP A 126 -7.36 -6.28 -5.04
C ASP A 126 -6.44 -5.16 -4.54
N VAL A 127 -5.73 -5.39 -3.44
CA VAL A 127 -4.71 -4.47 -2.87
C VAL A 127 -3.58 -4.18 -3.87
N ILE A 128 -3.06 -5.20 -4.56
CA ILE A 128 -2.06 -5.08 -5.63
C ILE A 128 -2.62 -4.29 -6.82
N THR A 129 -3.85 -4.57 -7.22
CA THR A 129 -4.48 -3.94 -8.39
C THR A 129 -4.69 -2.44 -8.16
N GLU A 130 -5.17 -2.05 -6.98
CA GLU A 130 -5.43 -0.65 -6.65
C GLU A 130 -4.14 0.14 -6.39
N ALA A 131 -3.17 -0.43 -5.67
CA ALA A 131 -1.85 0.20 -5.48
C ALA A 131 -1.13 0.38 -6.83
N GLY A 132 -1.14 -0.66 -7.68
CA GLY A 132 -0.58 -0.62 -9.03
C GLY A 132 -1.27 0.37 -9.96
N TYR A 133 -2.52 0.76 -9.70
CA TYR A 133 -3.21 1.83 -10.42
C TYR A 133 -2.76 3.22 -9.94
N LEU A 134 -2.72 3.46 -8.63
CA LEU A 134 -2.25 4.74 -8.06
C LEU A 134 -0.78 5.02 -8.39
N CYS A 135 0.10 4.01 -8.35
CA CYS A 135 1.49 4.18 -8.71
C CYS A 135 1.70 4.49 -10.21
N LYS A 136 0.79 4.06 -11.11
CA LYS A 136 0.79 4.49 -12.52
C LYS A 136 0.37 5.96 -12.66
N GLN A 137 -0.73 6.37 -12.02
CA GLN A 137 -1.15 7.78 -12.00
C GLN A 137 -0.05 8.71 -11.48
N ALA A 138 0.63 8.32 -10.40
CA ALA A 138 1.78 9.05 -9.85
C ALA A 138 2.89 9.24 -10.89
N VAL A 139 3.28 8.17 -11.60
CA VAL A 139 4.32 8.22 -12.64
C VAL A 139 3.90 9.09 -13.83
N GLU A 140 2.65 8.97 -14.31
CA GLU A 140 2.13 9.80 -15.40
C GLU A 140 2.12 11.30 -15.05
N LEU A 141 1.65 11.65 -13.86
CA LEU A 141 1.64 13.04 -13.37
C LEU A 141 3.07 13.58 -13.22
N ARG A 142 3.99 12.77 -12.67
CA ARG A 142 5.41 13.09 -12.54
C ARG A 142 6.10 13.36 -13.89
N SER A 143 5.65 12.69 -14.96
CA SER A 143 6.10 12.96 -16.35
C SER A 143 5.54 14.27 -16.89
N LYS A 144 4.23 14.52 -16.80
CA LYS A 144 3.57 15.78 -17.23
C LYS A 144 4.20 17.00 -16.55
N ILE A 145 4.48 16.90 -15.25
CA ILE A 145 5.19 17.94 -14.48
C ILE A 145 6.62 18.17 -15.00
N SER A 146 7.33 17.11 -15.42
CA SER A 146 8.69 17.22 -15.96
C SER A 146 8.72 17.86 -17.35
N GLU A 147 7.72 17.57 -18.18
CA GLU A 147 7.50 18.26 -19.47
C GLU A 147 7.24 19.75 -19.22
N ARG A 148 6.34 20.10 -18.28
CA ARG A 148 6.01 21.48 -17.93
C ARG A 148 7.22 22.29 -17.41
N ILE A 149 8.07 21.68 -16.59
CA ILE A 149 9.34 22.29 -16.15
C ILE A 149 10.22 22.65 -17.36
N PHE A 150 10.40 21.70 -18.29
CA PHE A 150 11.20 21.94 -19.50
C PHE A 150 10.60 23.02 -20.41
N GLU A 151 9.27 23.13 -20.49
CA GLU A 151 8.63 24.22 -21.23
C GLU A 151 8.94 25.60 -20.66
N LEU A 152 8.78 25.77 -19.34
CA LEU A 152 9.00 27.03 -18.63
C LEU A 152 10.46 27.48 -18.74
N GLU A 153 11.42 26.57 -18.54
CA GLU A 153 12.85 26.88 -18.67
C GLU A 153 13.24 27.24 -20.11
N ARG A 154 12.61 26.59 -21.11
CA ARG A 154 12.77 26.89 -22.53
C ARG A 154 12.15 28.25 -22.91
N GLU A 155 11.08 28.66 -22.23
CA GLU A 155 10.42 29.96 -22.42
C GLU A 155 11.23 31.10 -21.78
N GLU A 156 11.69 30.92 -20.54
CA GLU A 156 12.58 31.88 -19.87
C GLU A 156 13.86 32.13 -20.69
N MET A 157 14.48 31.06 -21.19
CA MET A 157 15.68 31.15 -22.04
C MET A 157 15.43 31.77 -23.43
N ARG A 158 14.17 31.97 -23.84
CA ARG A 158 13.79 32.78 -25.01
C ARG A 158 13.58 34.25 -24.62
N SER A 159 12.89 34.54 -23.52
CA SER A 159 12.68 35.92 -23.03
C SER A 159 14.01 36.65 -22.82
N ARG A 160 14.92 36.03 -22.04
CA ARG A 160 16.28 36.54 -21.77
C ARG A 160 17.12 36.81 -23.04
N ARG A 161 16.81 36.14 -24.17
CA ARG A 161 17.45 36.40 -25.47
C ARG A 161 16.81 37.60 -26.18
N SER A 162 15.47 37.69 -26.17
CA SER A 162 14.73 38.82 -26.75
C SER A 162 15.12 40.15 -26.09
N GLU A 163 15.12 40.19 -24.76
CA GLU A 163 15.51 41.35 -23.95
C GLU A 163 16.92 41.85 -24.33
N LYS A 164 17.88 40.93 -24.51
CA LYS A 164 19.25 41.25 -24.91
C LYS A 164 19.36 41.75 -26.36
N SER A 165 18.52 41.26 -27.26
CA SER A 165 18.45 41.74 -28.65
C SER A 165 17.74 43.08 -28.82
N GLN A 166 17.00 43.55 -27.82
CA GLN A 166 16.37 44.88 -27.82
C GLN A 166 17.19 45.95 -27.05
N SER A 167 18.32 45.55 -26.46
CA SER A 167 19.22 46.42 -25.67
C SER A 167 20.63 46.50 -26.25
N SER A 168 20.76 46.27 -27.58
CA SER A 168 21.97 46.43 -28.40
C SER A 168 21.71 47.39 -29.55
#